data_AF-A0A373FHB3-F1
#
_entry.id   AF-A0A373FHB3-F1
#
_cell.length_a   1.000
_cell.length_b   1.000
_cell.length_c   1.000
_cell.angle_alpha   90.00
_cell.angle_beta   90.00
_cell.angle_gamma   90.00
#
_symmetry.space_group_name_H-M   'P 1'
#
loop_
_entity.id
_entity.type
_entity.pdbx_description
1 polymer ?
#
loop_
_entity_poly.entity_id
_entity_poly.type
_entity_poly.pdbx_seq_one_letter_code
_entity_poly.pdbx_strand_id
1 'polypeptide(L)'
;MKAKKIYSLAFRKALVDEALNRTPTGGFPELEKRHKLKPGTLFDWVDELGPTPPPAPFSALHFWIGNTPLSEEDFFQYFAHADEYWNLEVEDIESATEDATGCGFCKDLGRKFLYDDDLLLVICLPAPVPVDELVRQSTLDSDESLALIVKDCKAQGIQTANAMFVYADPTERIAEPDKLYNGLSYIGLFDD
;
A
#
# COMPACT_ATOMS: atom_id res chain seq x y z
N MET A 1 35.95 -31.46 -15.56
CA MET A 1 34.77 -30.82 -14.94
C MET A 1 35.21 -30.13 -13.66
N LYS A 2 35.05 -28.81 -13.53
CA LYS A 2 35.34 -28.11 -12.25
C LYS A 2 34.18 -28.36 -11.30
N ALA A 3 34.47 -28.86 -10.09
CA ALA A 3 33.46 -29.03 -9.05
C ALA A 3 32.76 -27.69 -8.78
N LYS A 4 31.42 -27.67 -8.84
CA LYS A 4 30.62 -26.51 -8.43
C LYS A 4 30.86 -26.34 -6.93
N LYS A 5 31.54 -25.27 -6.51
CA LYS A 5 31.74 -24.97 -5.10
C LYS A 5 30.36 -24.72 -4.49
N ILE A 6 29.93 -25.61 -3.60
CA ILE A 6 28.66 -25.50 -2.90
C ILE A 6 28.93 -24.69 -1.62
N TYR A 7 28.28 -23.55 -1.49
CA TYR A 7 28.33 -22.72 -0.28
C TYR A 7 27.21 -23.13 0.66
N SER A 8 27.49 -23.19 1.96
CA SER A 8 26.47 -23.53 2.95
C SER A 8 25.41 -22.42 3.04
N LEU A 9 24.17 -22.79 3.37
CA LEU A 9 23.09 -21.82 3.58
C LEU A 9 23.46 -20.77 4.64
N ALA A 10 24.10 -21.20 5.73
CA ALA A 10 24.55 -20.30 6.79
C ALA A 10 25.55 -19.26 6.28
N PHE A 11 26.51 -19.67 5.42
CA PHE A 11 27.45 -18.74 4.81
C PHE A 11 26.75 -17.75 3.87
N ARG A 12 25.84 -18.24 3.01
CA ARG A 12 25.08 -17.39 2.08
C ARG A 12 24.26 -16.34 2.85
N LYS A 13 23.54 -16.74 3.91
CA LYS A 13 22.77 -15.84 4.77
C LYS A 13 23.64 -14.80 5.48
N ALA A 14 24.79 -15.20 6.03
CA ALA A 14 25.70 -14.26 6.68
C ALA A 14 26.24 -13.21 5.71
N LEU A 15 26.54 -13.61 4.47
CA LEU A 15 27.04 -12.68 3.46
C LEU A 15 25.94 -11.77 2.91
N VAL A 16 24.70 -12.25 2.78
CA VAL A 16 23.53 -11.42 2.46
C VAL A 16 23.26 -10.40 3.57
N ASP A 17 23.34 -10.79 4.85
CA ASP A 17 23.22 -9.84 5.97
C ASP A 17 24.31 -8.76 5.93
N GLU A 18 25.57 -9.12 5.65
CA GLU A 18 26.63 -8.14 5.46
C GLU A 18 26.38 -7.23 4.26
N ALA A 19 25.87 -7.78 3.16
CA ALA A 19 25.57 -7.03 1.94
C ALA A 19 24.40 -6.06 2.08
N LEU A 20 23.45 -6.32 2.99
CA LEU A 20 22.29 -5.44 3.21
C LEU A 20 22.55 -4.41 4.32
N ASN A 21 23.28 -4.80 5.36
CA ASN A 21 23.37 -4.00 6.59
C ASN A 21 24.75 -3.39 6.84
N ARG A 22 25.80 -3.88 6.17
CA ARG A 22 27.20 -3.53 6.46
C ARG A 22 28.05 -3.46 5.19
N THR A 23 27.46 -2.96 4.10
CA THR A 23 28.10 -2.94 2.78
C THR A 23 29.41 -2.15 2.82
N PRO A 24 30.55 -2.78 2.49
CA PRO A 24 31.83 -2.09 2.50
C PRO A 24 31.91 -1.05 1.37
N THR A 25 32.85 -0.11 1.48
CA THR A 25 33.23 0.78 0.37
C THR A 25 33.59 -0.06 -0.85
N GLY A 26 32.93 0.19 -1.99
CA GLY A 26 33.06 -0.62 -3.21
C GLY A 26 31.93 -1.62 -3.44
N GLY A 27 30.97 -1.75 -2.50
CA GLY A 27 29.71 -2.46 -2.73
C GLY A 27 29.84 -3.98 -2.79
N PHE A 28 28.85 -4.62 -3.42
CA PHE A 28 28.79 -6.08 -3.59
C PHE A 28 30.03 -6.67 -4.30
N PRO A 29 30.63 -6.02 -5.32
CA PRO A 29 31.83 -6.54 -5.97
C PRO A 29 33.02 -6.76 -5.02
N GLU A 30 33.16 -5.93 -3.98
CA GLU A 30 34.24 -6.09 -3.00
C GLU A 30 34.01 -7.30 -2.09
N LEU A 31 32.76 -7.54 -1.67
CA LEU A 31 32.37 -8.75 -0.93
C LEU A 31 32.57 -10.01 -1.78
N GLU A 32 32.18 -9.96 -3.05
CA GLU A 32 32.38 -11.07 -3.98
C GLU A 32 33.86 -11.38 -4.18
N LYS A 33 34.71 -10.35 -4.34
CA LYS A 33 36.17 -10.49 -4.45
C LYS A 33 36.78 -11.11 -3.19
N ARG A 34 36.39 -10.64 -2.00
CA ARG A 34 36.85 -11.16 -0.70
C ARG A 34 36.60 -12.66 -0.57
N HIS A 35 35.43 -13.13 -1.01
CA HIS A 35 35.02 -14.52 -0.90
C HIS A 35 35.28 -15.38 -2.16
N LYS A 36 35.94 -14.79 -3.16
CA LYS A 36 36.23 -15.41 -4.48
C LYS A 36 34.95 -15.94 -5.14
N LEU A 37 33.86 -15.18 -5.03
CA LEU A 37 32.60 -15.43 -5.72
C LEU A 37 32.72 -15.00 -7.18
N LYS A 38 31.84 -15.53 -8.02
CA LYS A 38 31.67 -14.97 -9.36
C LYS A 38 30.89 -13.65 -9.23
N PRO A 39 31.18 -12.65 -10.09
CA PRO A 39 30.37 -11.45 -10.15
C PRO A 39 28.88 -11.77 -10.34
N GLY A 40 28.02 -11.11 -9.57
CA GLY A 40 26.56 -11.31 -9.57
C GLY A 40 26.07 -12.45 -8.68
N THR A 41 26.95 -13.31 -8.16
CA THR A 41 26.54 -14.40 -7.24
C THR A 41 25.92 -13.87 -5.96
N LEU A 42 26.44 -12.75 -5.44
CA LEU A 42 25.89 -12.16 -4.22
C LEU A 42 24.54 -11.47 -4.49
N PHE A 43 24.35 -10.92 -5.70
CA PHE A 43 23.06 -10.38 -6.13
C PHE A 43 21.99 -11.48 -6.16
N ASP A 44 22.28 -12.62 -6.81
CA ASP A 44 21.37 -13.78 -6.83
C ASP A 44 21.02 -14.26 -5.41
N TRP A 45 21.96 -14.20 -4.47
CA TRP A 45 21.72 -14.61 -3.09
C TRP A 45 20.90 -13.58 -2.30
N VAL A 46 21.07 -12.29 -2.57
CA VAL A 46 20.24 -11.24 -1.97
C VAL A 46 18.81 -11.36 -2.48
N ASP A 47 18.61 -11.68 -3.76
CA ASP A 47 17.28 -11.92 -4.34
C ASP A 47 16.62 -13.18 -3.74
N GLU A 48 17.37 -14.28 -3.60
CA GLU A 48 16.84 -15.55 -3.04
C GLU A 48 16.64 -15.53 -1.51
N LEU A 49 17.54 -14.89 -0.77
CA LEU A 49 17.65 -15.03 0.70
C LEU A 49 17.48 -13.72 1.46
N GLY A 50 17.36 -12.59 0.74
CA GLY A 50 17.04 -11.30 1.32
C GLY A 50 15.61 -11.26 1.87
N PRO A 51 15.24 -10.18 2.56
CA PRO A 51 13.84 -9.96 2.92
C PRO A 51 13.02 -9.87 1.63
N THR A 52 11.84 -10.49 1.63
CA THR A 52 10.87 -10.27 0.57
C THR A 52 10.61 -8.76 0.47
N PRO A 53 10.76 -8.13 -0.71
CA PRO A 53 10.42 -6.72 -0.85
C PRO A 53 8.94 -6.55 -0.47
N PRO A 54 8.56 -5.39 0.11
CA PRO A 54 7.15 -5.11 0.33
C PRO A 54 6.41 -5.18 -1.02
N PRO A 55 5.13 -5.57 -1.03
CA PRO A 55 4.32 -5.51 -2.24
C PRO A 55 4.40 -4.11 -2.85
N ALA A 56 4.50 -4.05 -4.18
CA ALA A 56 4.63 -2.77 -4.88
C ALA A 56 3.31 -2.00 -4.79
N PRO A 57 3.34 -0.65 -4.79
CA PRO A 57 2.14 0.13 -5.03
C PRO A 57 1.43 -0.35 -6.31
N PHE A 58 0.11 -0.29 -6.33
CA PHE A 58 -0.76 -0.80 -7.41
C PHE A 58 -0.69 -2.31 -7.65
N SER A 59 0.03 -3.11 -6.84
CA SER A 59 -0.07 -4.58 -6.96
C SER A 59 -1.35 -5.15 -6.36
N ALA A 60 -1.97 -4.40 -5.46
CA ALA A 60 -3.30 -4.66 -4.90
C ALA A 60 -3.90 -3.34 -4.40
N LEU A 61 -5.22 -3.31 -4.31
CA LEU A 61 -6.02 -2.12 -4.06
C LEU A 61 -6.94 -2.33 -2.85
N HIS A 62 -6.88 -1.41 -1.88
CA HIS A 62 -7.84 -1.35 -0.79
C HIS A 62 -9.13 -0.68 -1.27
N PHE A 63 -10.30 -1.29 -1.00
CA PHE A 63 -11.60 -0.75 -1.42
C PHE A 63 -12.48 -0.31 -0.26
N TRP A 64 -13.00 0.91 -0.36
CA TRP A 64 -14.14 1.38 0.42
C TRP A 64 -15.27 1.77 -0.51
N ILE A 65 -16.48 1.30 -0.25
CA ILE A 65 -17.62 1.52 -1.14
C ILE A 65 -18.94 1.55 -0.38
N GLY A 66 -19.91 2.29 -0.90
CA GLY A 66 -21.24 2.35 -0.33
C GLY A 66 -22.08 3.50 -0.88
N ASN A 67 -23.10 3.88 -0.11
CA ASN A 67 -23.90 5.05 -0.42
C ASN A 67 -23.64 6.15 0.59
N THR A 68 -23.46 7.36 0.09
CA THR A 68 -23.36 8.59 0.89
C THR A 68 -24.46 9.57 0.50
N PRO A 69 -25.10 10.25 1.46
CA PRO A 69 -26.03 11.34 1.17
C PRO A 69 -25.30 12.67 0.93
N LEU A 70 -23.98 12.72 1.09
CA LEU A 70 -23.18 13.93 0.95
C LEU A 70 -23.14 14.41 -0.51
N SER A 71 -22.94 15.72 -0.68
CA SER A 71 -22.53 16.26 -1.97
C SER A 71 -21.13 15.76 -2.32
N GLU A 72 -20.75 15.84 -3.59
CA GLU A 72 -19.37 15.53 -4.01
C GLU A 72 -18.37 16.41 -3.26
N GLU A 73 -18.60 17.71 -3.18
CA GLU A 73 -17.71 18.64 -2.46
C GLU A 73 -17.53 18.25 -0.99
N ASP A 74 -18.62 18.00 -0.26
CA ASP A 74 -18.56 17.60 1.15
C ASP A 74 -17.89 16.23 1.33
N PHE A 75 -18.11 15.30 0.40
CA PHE A 75 -17.47 13.99 0.42
C PHE A 75 -15.95 14.11 0.26
N PHE A 76 -15.49 14.98 -0.64
CA PHE A 76 -14.07 15.19 -0.94
C PHE A 76 -13.31 15.92 0.18
N GLN A 77 -14.00 16.72 1.02
CA GLN A 77 -13.36 17.37 2.18
C GLN A 77 -12.74 16.38 3.17
N TYR A 78 -13.21 15.13 3.21
CA TYR A 78 -12.62 14.08 4.04
C TYR A 78 -11.16 13.75 3.68
N PHE A 79 -10.77 13.99 2.42
CA PHE A 79 -9.43 13.74 1.90
C PHE A 79 -8.53 14.99 1.90
N ALA A 80 -9.13 16.17 2.11
CA ALA A 80 -8.37 17.41 2.22
C ALA A 80 -7.41 17.38 3.41
N HIS A 81 -6.41 18.25 3.38
CA HIS A 81 -5.45 18.43 4.47
C HIS A 81 -5.46 19.88 4.95
N ALA A 82 -4.88 20.14 6.12
CA ALA A 82 -4.71 21.50 6.64
C ALA A 82 -3.83 22.34 5.71
N ASP A 83 -4.17 23.62 5.53
CA ASP A 83 -3.43 24.54 4.66
C ASP A 83 -1.96 24.70 5.12
N GLU A 84 -1.75 24.67 6.43
CA GLU A 84 -0.44 24.81 7.07
C GLU A 84 0.40 23.53 7.09
N TYR A 85 -0.13 22.37 6.67
CA TYR A 85 0.55 21.08 6.78
C TYR A 85 1.97 21.12 6.18
N TRP A 86 2.12 21.73 5.01
CA TRP A 86 3.41 21.84 4.30
C TRP A 86 4.42 22.81 4.92
N ASN A 87 4.01 23.57 5.95
CA ASN A 87 4.90 24.45 6.71
C ASN A 87 5.45 23.79 7.98
N LEU A 88 4.98 22.57 8.30
CA LEU A 88 5.42 21.84 9.48
C LEU A 88 6.75 21.12 9.20
N GLU A 89 7.62 21.12 10.20
CA GLU A 89 8.81 20.26 10.18
C GLU A 89 8.43 18.84 10.60
N VAL A 90 9.24 17.86 10.20
CA VAL A 90 8.99 16.43 10.52
C VAL A 90 8.91 16.21 12.03
N GLU A 91 9.80 16.84 12.79
CA GLU A 91 9.83 16.74 14.25
C GLU A 91 8.56 17.29 14.92
N ASP A 92 7.94 18.33 14.33
CA ASP A 92 6.68 18.88 14.81
C ASP A 92 5.54 17.87 14.61
N ILE A 93 5.48 17.24 13.43
CA ILE A 93 4.48 16.20 13.12
C ILE A 93 4.67 14.96 14.01
N GLU A 94 5.92 14.53 14.22
CA GLU A 94 6.21 13.36 15.05
C GLU A 94 5.88 13.59 16.53
N SER A 95 6.11 14.81 17.03
CA SER A 95 5.84 15.17 18.42
C SER A 95 4.40 15.62 18.68
N ALA A 96 3.62 15.88 17.63
CA ALA A 96 2.22 16.27 17.74
C ALA A 96 1.39 15.24 18.52
N THR A 97 0.57 15.73 19.45
CA THR A 97 -0.39 14.92 20.22
C THR A 97 -1.77 14.87 19.57
N GLU A 98 -2.02 15.75 18.60
CA GLU A 98 -3.25 15.82 17.81
C GLU A 98 -2.90 15.56 16.34
N ASP A 99 -3.93 15.35 15.51
CA ASP A 99 -3.73 15.16 14.07
C ASP A 99 -3.22 16.46 13.44
N ALA A 100 -1.98 16.42 12.95
CA ALA A 100 -1.34 17.54 12.27
C ALA A 100 -1.70 17.59 10.77
N THR A 101 -2.26 16.51 10.21
CA THR A 101 -2.59 16.44 8.78
C THR A 101 -3.84 17.23 8.44
N GLY A 102 -4.79 17.33 9.38
CA GLY A 102 -6.13 17.86 9.12
C GLY A 102 -6.97 16.98 8.19
N CYS A 103 -6.50 15.76 7.90
CA CYS A 103 -7.10 14.86 6.92
C CYS A 103 -7.92 13.77 7.58
N GLY A 104 -9.20 13.69 7.24
CA GLY A 104 -10.13 12.69 7.76
C GLY A 104 -9.67 11.26 7.45
N PHE A 105 -9.17 11.03 6.23
CA PHE A 105 -8.65 9.73 5.82
C PHE A 105 -7.40 9.33 6.61
N CYS A 106 -6.40 10.22 6.74
CA CYS A 106 -5.20 9.98 7.55
C CYS A 106 -5.55 9.65 9.00
N LYS A 107 -6.47 10.42 9.58
CA LYS A 107 -6.93 10.22 10.95
C LYS A 107 -7.56 8.85 11.13
N ASP A 108 -8.40 8.42 10.18
CA ASP A 108 -9.05 7.11 10.23
C ASP A 108 -8.09 5.94 10.01
N LEU A 109 -7.01 6.15 9.26
CA LEU A 109 -5.89 5.20 9.12
C LEU A 109 -4.93 5.24 10.33
N GLY A 110 -5.06 6.24 11.22
CA GLY A 110 -4.15 6.42 12.34
C GLY A 110 -2.75 6.88 11.93
N ARG A 111 -2.62 7.54 10.76
CA ARG A 111 -1.35 8.06 10.24
C ARG A 111 -1.01 9.38 10.92
N LYS A 112 0.29 9.59 11.15
CA LYS A 112 0.82 10.91 11.57
C LYS A 112 1.08 11.84 10.38
N PHE A 113 1.44 11.26 9.25
CA PHE A 113 1.77 11.97 8.02
C PHE A 113 0.64 11.82 6.99
N LEU A 114 0.56 12.80 6.09
CA LEU A 114 -0.38 12.78 4.99
C LEU A 114 -0.19 11.52 4.12
N TYR A 115 -1.30 10.96 3.65
CA TYR A 115 -1.30 9.86 2.69
C TYR A 115 -0.70 10.32 1.35
N ASP A 116 -0.20 9.38 0.57
CA ASP A 116 0.29 9.64 -0.78
C ASP A 116 -0.91 9.78 -1.74
N ASP A 117 -1.15 10.97 -2.27
CA ASP A 117 -2.31 11.28 -3.10
C ASP A 117 -2.25 10.65 -4.48
N ASP A 118 -1.06 10.35 -4.99
CA ASP A 118 -0.86 9.61 -6.24
C ASP A 118 -1.38 8.16 -6.14
N LEU A 119 -1.59 7.64 -4.93
CA LEU A 119 -2.10 6.29 -4.68
C LEU A 119 -3.61 6.25 -4.41
N LEU A 120 -4.30 7.40 -4.40
CA LEU A 120 -5.72 7.50 -4.05
C LEU A 120 -6.59 7.79 -5.27
N LEU A 121 -7.63 6.99 -5.46
CA LEU A 121 -8.74 7.30 -6.35
C LEU A 121 -10.02 7.50 -5.54
N VAL A 122 -10.76 8.58 -5.80
CA VAL A 122 -12.04 8.88 -5.16
C VAL A 122 -13.11 9.10 -6.23
N ILE A 123 -14.26 8.43 -6.09
CA ILE A 123 -15.42 8.58 -6.97
C ILE A 123 -16.65 8.84 -6.12
N CYS A 124 -17.37 9.93 -6.41
CA CYS A 124 -18.67 10.21 -5.82
C CYS A 124 -19.64 10.65 -6.93
N LEU A 125 -20.69 9.87 -7.14
CA LEU A 125 -21.72 10.07 -8.15
C LEU A 125 -22.97 10.73 -7.53
N PRO A 126 -23.73 11.52 -8.31
CA PRO A 126 -24.94 12.17 -7.83
C PRO A 126 -26.10 11.19 -7.55
N ALA A 127 -26.02 9.95 -8.05
CA ALA A 127 -27.02 8.92 -7.83
C ALA A 127 -26.38 7.53 -7.71
N PRO A 128 -26.98 6.60 -6.93
CA PRO A 128 -26.51 5.22 -6.85
C PRO A 128 -26.60 4.48 -8.18
N VAL A 129 -25.54 3.75 -8.49
CA VAL A 129 -25.43 2.82 -9.62
C VAL A 129 -25.18 1.40 -9.10
N PRO A 130 -25.36 0.34 -9.90
CA PRO A 130 -24.93 -1.01 -9.54
C PRO A 130 -23.46 -1.03 -9.12
N VAL A 131 -23.12 -1.83 -8.09
CA VAL A 131 -21.75 -1.89 -7.55
C VAL A 131 -20.72 -2.24 -8.63
N ASP A 132 -21.02 -3.18 -9.51
CA ASP A 132 -20.12 -3.59 -10.59
C ASP A 132 -19.85 -2.46 -11.58
N GLU A 133 -20.84 -1.59 -11.85
CA GLU A 133 -20.66 -0.40 -12.67
C GLU A 133 -19.72 0.61 -12.01
N LEU A 134 -19.84 0.82 -10.69
CA LEU A 134 -18.96 1.75 -9.97
C LEU A 134 -17.53 1.22 -9.85
N VAL A 135 -17.36 -0.06 -9.49
CA VAL A 135 -16.03 -0.67 -9.31
C VAL A 135 -15.24 -0.70 -10.62
N ARG A 136 -15.90 -0.88 -11.78
CA ARG A 136 -15.26 -0.79 -13.10
C ARG A 136 -14.72 0.61 -13.46
N GLN A 137 -15.05 1.64 -12.69
CA GLN A 137 -14.45 2.97 -12.84
C GLN A 137 -13.16 3.13 -12.02
N SER A 138 -12.80 2.13 -11.21
CA SER A 138 -11.50 2.07 -10.56
C SER A 138 -10.37 1.75 -11.55
N THR A 139 -9.13 1.77 -11.06
CA THR A 139 -7.96 1.33 -11.82
C THR A 139 -7.75 -0.19 -11.82
N LEU A 140 -8.67 -0.95 -11.21
CA LEU A 140 -8.59 -2.40 -11.09
C LEU A 140 -8.61 -3.10 -12.46
N ASP A 141 -7.57 -3.86 -12.79
CA ASP A 141 -7.46 -4.60 -14.05
C ASP A 141 -7.96 -6.06 -13.96
N SER A 142 -8.00 -6.63 -12.75
CA SER A 142 -8.38 -8.03 -12.51
C SER A 142 -9.90 -8.27 -12.48
N ASP A 143 -10.39 -8.99 -13.50
CA ASP A 143 -11.77 -9.50 -13.56
C ASP A 143 -12.11 -10.46 -12.40
N GLU A 144 -11.12 -11.20 -11.88
CA GLU A 144 -11.31 -12.10 -10.73
C GLU A 144 -11.56 -11.28 -9.46
N SER A 145 -10.72 -10.26 -9.22
CA SER A 145 -10.87 -9.33 -8.10
C SER A 145 -12.18 -8.57 -8.17
N LEU A 146 -12.59 -8.12 -9.37
CA LEU A 146 -13.89 -7.48 -9.57
C LEU A 146 -15.05 -8.39 -9.13
N ALA A 147 -15.00 -9.67 -9.51
CA ALA A 147 -16.03 -10.63 -9.14
C ALA A 147 -16.08 -10.86 -7.61
N LEU A 148 -14.92 -10.86 -6.94
CA LEU A 148 -14.81 -10.96 -5.49
C LEU A 148 -15.39 -9.72 -4.79
N ILE A 149 -15.02 -8.52 -5.23
CA ILE A 149 -15.53 -7.26 -4.67
C ILE A 149 -17.07 -7.22 -4.76
N VAL A 150 -17.64 -7.54 -5.93
CA VAL A 150 -19.10 -7.54 -6.13
C VAL A 150 -19.77 -8.57 -5.22
N LYS A 151 -19.17 -9.75 -5.06
CA LYS A 151 -19.67 -10.80 -4.17
C LYS A 151 -19.65 -10.34 -2.71
N ASP A 152 -18.57 -9.69 -2.27
CA ASP A 152 -18.41 -9.25 -0.88
C ASP A 152 -19.33 -8.07 -0.56
N CYS A 153 -19.47 -7.12 -1.48
CA CYS A 153 -20.48 -6.05 -1.39
C CYS A 153 -21.89 -6.63 -1.22
N LYS A 154 -22.24 -7.63 -2.03
CA LYS A 154 -23.55 -8.30 -1.93
C LYS A 154 -23.74 -9.01 -0.59
N ALA A 155 -22.69 -9.65 -0.05
CA ALA A 155 -22.74 -10.29 1.26
C ALA A 155 -22.98 -9.27 2.40
N GLN A 156 -22.50 -8.04 2.22
CA GLN A 156 -22.73 -6.91 3.13
C GLN A 156 -24.03 -6.14 2.83
N GLY A 157 -24.83 -6.57 1.85
CA GLY A 157 -26.09 -5.93 1.48
C GLY A 157 -25.95 -4.69 0.58
N ILE A 158 -24.74 -4.42 0.06
CA ILE A 158 -24.45 -3.31 -0.84
C ILE A 158 -24.69 -3.78 -2.27
N GLN A 159 -25.86 -3.46 -2.82
CA GLN A 159 -26.23 -3.79 -4.21
C GLN A 159 -26.04 -2.61 -5.17
N THR A 160 -26.18 -1.40 -4.65
CA THR A 160 -25.90 -0.15 -5.35
C THR A 160 -25.00 0.71 -4.50
N ALA A 161 -24.19 1.55 -5.14
CA ALA A 161 -23.30 2.50 -4.50
C ALA A 161 -23.25 3.78 -5.32
N ASN A 162 -23.09 4.92 -4.65
CA ASN A 162 -22.78 6.18 -5.32
C ASN A 162 -21.39 6.72 -4.93
N ALA A 163 -20.70 6.11 -3.98
CA ALA A 163 -19.38 6.55 -3.58
C ALA A 163 -18.43 5.37 -3.36
N MET A 164 -17.18 5.57 -3.75
CA MET A 164 -16.09 4.64 -3.60
C MET A 164 -14.78 5.42 -3.46
N PHE A 165 -13.85 4.91 -2.69
CA PHE A 165 -12.45 5.29 -2.82
C PHE A 165 -11.56 4.07 -2.71
N VAL A 166 -10.40 4.17 -3.37
CA VAL A 166 -9.45 3.07 -3.55
C VAL A 166 -8.06 3.57 -3.21
N TYR A 167 -7.32 2.81 -2.40
CA TYR A 167 -5.94 3.15 -2.02
C TYR A 167 -4.97 2.06 -2.46
N ALA A 168 -3.95 2.46 -3.24
CA ALA A 168 -3.04 1.55 -3.94
C ALA A 168 -1.73 1.25 -3.19
N ASP A 169 -1.69 1.49 -1.87
CA ASP A 169 -0.62 0.98 -1.01
C ASP A 169 -1.09 -0.30 -0.30
N PRO A 170 -0.70 -1.50 -0.79
CA PRO A 170 -1.06 -2.78 -0.17
C PRO A 170 -0.42 -3.00 1.21
N THR A 171 0.53 -2.15 1.62
CA THR A 171 1.16 -2.20 2.93
C THR A 171 0.42 -1.37 3.98
N GLU A 172 -0.55 -0.56 3.56
CA GLU A 172 -1.36 0.27 4.44
C GLU A 172 -2.21 -0.60 5.38
N ARG A 173 -2.18 -0.27 6.67
CA ARG A 173 -2.80 -1.11 7.69
C ARG A 173 -4.19 -0.60 8.04
N ILE A 174 -5.21 -1.38 7.67
CA ILE A 174 -6.59 -1.09 8.07
C ILE A 174 -6.86 -1.69 9.46
N ALA A 175 -6.72 -0.88 10.51
CA ALA A 175 -6.83 -1.34 11.90
C ALA A 175 -8.26 -1.68 12.34
N GLU A 176 -9.26 -1.00 11.78
CA GLU A 176 -10.67 -1.09 12.18
C GLU A 176 -11.56 -1.43 10.96
N PRO A 177 -11.43 -2.63 10.37
CA PRO A 177 -12.11 -2.95 9.09
C PRO A 177 -13.63 -2.88 9.15
N ASP A 178 -14.23 -3.04 10.33
CA ASP A 178 -15.69 -3.02 10.52
C ASP A 178 -16.27 -1.61 10.74
N LYS A 179 -15.44 -0.57 10.86
CA LYS A 179 -15.94 0.82 10.98
C LYS A 179 -16.28 1.39 9.61
N LEU A 180 -17.05 2.48 9.63
CA LEU A 180 -17.30 3.28 8.43
C LEU A 180 -16.21 4.34 8.28
N TYR A 181 -15.71 4.49 7.05
CA TYR A 181 -14.72 5.49 6.65
C TYR A 181 -15.40 6.47 5.71
N ASN A 182 -15.58 7.71 6.16
CA ASN A 182 -16.44 8.70 5.49
C ASN A 182 -17.86 8.17 5.15
N GLY A 183 -18.40 7.31 6.02
CA GLY A 183 -19.69 6.65 5.82
C GLY A 183 -19.65 5.41 4.91
N LEU A 184 -18.51 5.04 4.32
CA LEU A 184 -18.36 3.87 3.46
C LEU A 184 -17.80 2.66 4.21
N SER A 185 -18.15 1.46 3.77
CA SER A 185 -17.63 0.21 4.34
C SER A 185 -16.32 -0.17 3.65
N TYR A 186 -15.33 -0.61 4.43
CA TYR A 186 -14.13 -1.25 3.89
C TYR A 186 -14.48 -2.68 3.45
N ILE A 187 -14.17 -3.03 2.21
CA ILE A 187 -14.53 -4.34 1.62
C ILE A 187 -13.33 -5.29 1.60
N GLY A 188 -12.11 -4.77 1.54
CA GLY A 188 -10.90 -5.58 1.55
C GLY A 188 -9.78 -5.03 0.68
N LEU A 189 -8.71 -5.82 0.61
CA LEU A 189 -7.58 -5.65 -0.28
C LEU A 189 -7.69 -6.70 -1.38
N PHE A 190 -7.62 -6.27 -2.63
CA PHE A 190 -7.79 -7.14 -3.79
C PHE A 190 -6.62 -6.96 -4.75
N ASP A 191 -6.10 -8.06 -5.30
CA ASP A 191 -5.03 -8.01 -6.29
C ASP A 191 -5.47 -7.18 -7.51
N ASP A 192 -4.57 -6.34 -8.01
CA ASP A 192 -4.81 -5.54 -9.21
C ASP A 192 -4.86 -6.38 -10.49
#